data_AF-A0AAV4ZLG4-F1
#
_entry.id   AF-A0AAV4ZLG4-F1
#
_cell.length_a   1.000
_cell.length_b   1.000
_cell.length_c   1.000
_cell.angle_alpha   90.00
_cell.angle_beta   90.00
_cell.angle_gamma   90.00
#
_symmetry.space_group_name_H-M   'P 1'
#
loop_
_entity.id
_entity.type
_entity.pdbx_description
1 polymer ?
#
loop_
_entity_poly.entity_id
_entity_poly.type
_entity_poly.pdbx_seq_one_letter_code
_entity_poly.pdbx_strand_id
1 'polypeptide(L)'
;MVFRSEDPPPPGNLRVDTPPGTERPTTAMLKGDIDSGRTGDKVPHYDPGLSQLGTDDEAAGRPPSPERIAAARASEAARPGVRASADPHGRRGWVMPAFVAFIAAAAATIALVLWLSPA
;
A
#
# COMPACT_ATOMS: atom_id res chain seq x y z
N MET A 1 16.42 -17.86 11.13
CA MET A 1 15.58 -16.90 10.39
C MET A 1 14.55 -17.70 9.63
N VAL A 2 13.29 -17.66 10.06
CA VAL A 2 12.19 -18.31 9.34
C VAL A 2 11.75 -17.31 8.28
N PHE A 3 11.98 -17.62 7.00
CA PHE A 3 11.37 -16.86 5.91
C PHE A 3 9.85 -17.03 6.03
N ARG A 4 9.14 -15.97 6.41
CA ARG A 4 7.69 -15.93 6.23
C ARG A 4 7.48 -15.80 4.72
N SER A 5 6.65 -16.64 4.11
CA SER A 5 6.46 -16.66 2.64
C SER A 5 6.00 -15.32 2.06
N GLU A 6 5.53 -14.42 2.91
CA GLU A 6 5.06 -13.07 2.58
C GLU A 6 6.18 -12.03 2.49
N ASP A 7 7.38 -12.33 3.00
CA ASP A 7 8.53 -11.42 2.91
C ASP A 7 9.31 -11.71 1.62
N PRO A 8 9.25 -10.84 0.59
CA PRO A 8 9.98 -11.06 -0.65
C PRO A 8 11.50 -11.13 -0.39
N PRO A 9 12.24 -11.96 -1.14
CA PRO A 9 13.68 -12.05 -0.95
C PRO A 9 14.34 -10.69 -1.21
N PRO A 10 15.47 -10.37 -0.54
CA PRO A 10 16.25 -9.19 -0.89
C PRO A 10 16.56 -9.14 -2.40
N PRO A 11 16.47 -7.97 -3.04
CA PRO A 11 16.28 -6.64 -2.46
C PRO A 11 14.81 -6.22 -2.23
N GLY A 12 13.83 -7.09 -2.46
CA GLY A 12 12.41 -6.76 -2.31
C GLY A 12 11.95 -6.50 -0.86
N ASN A 13 12.70 -6.93 0.16
CA ASN A 13 12.34 -6.67 1.57
C ASN A 13 12.87 -5.32 2.11
N LEU A 14 13.37 -4.43 1.25
CA LEU A 14 13.86 -3.13 1.68
C LEU A 14 12.71 -2.26 2.20
N ARG A 15 12.86 -1.77 3.43
CA ARG A 15 11.95 -0.79 4.02
C ARG A 15 12.40 0.62 3.63
N VAL A 16 11.44 1.45 3.22
CA VAL A 16 11.68 2.86 2.93
C VAL A 16 10.96 3.70 3.97
N ASP A 17 11.74 4.42 4.76
CA ASP A 17 11.20 5.40 5.70
C ASP A 17 10.87 6.70 4.97
N THR A 18 9.88 7.42 5.50
CA THR A 18 9.54 8.75 4.97
C THR A 18 10.73 9.71 5.14
N PRO A 19 11.21 10.35 4.05
CA PRO A 19 12.31 11.31 4.12
C PRO A 19 11.94 12.56 4.94
N PRO A 20 12.90 13.14 5.68
CA PRO A 20 12.65 14.34 6.48
C PRO A 20 12.26 15.54 5.61
N GLY A 21 11.76 16.60 6.26
CA GLY A 21 11.58 17.91 5.62
C GLY A 21 12.92 18.58 5.32
N THR A 22 13.01 19.29 4.20
CA THR A 22 14.18 20.10 3.82
C THR A 22 13.75 21.26 2.94
N GLU A 23 14.50 22.37 2.98
CA GLU A 23 14.28 23.53 2.12
C GLU A 23 14.61 23.26 0.64
N ARG A 24 15.46 22.26 0.37
CA ARG A 24 15.89 21.87 -0.98
C ARG A 24 15.61 20.39 -1.24
N PRO A 25 14.35 20.00 -1.47
CA PRO A 25 14.00 18.60 -1.64
C PRO A 25 14.49 18.06 -2.99
N THR A 26 14.80 16.76 -3.02
CA THR A 26 15.27 16.05 -4.22
C THR A 26 14.21 15.08 -4.73
N THR A 27 14.34 14.64 -5.99
CA THR A 27 13.48 13.61 -6.60
C THR A 27 13.51 12.30 -5.80
N ALA A 28 14.67 11.93 -5.24
CA ALA A 28 14.81 10.78 -4.35
C ALA A 28 13.95 10.91 -3.08
N MET A 29 13.78 12.12 -2.53
CA MET A 29 12.91 12.33 -1.37
C MET A 29 11.43 12.22 -1.74
N LEU A 30 11.04 12.69 -2.93
CA LEU A 30 9.67 12.51 -3.42
C LEU A 30 9.37 11.04 -3.71
N LYS A 31 10.33 10.30 -4.30
CA LYS A 31 10.22 8.84 -4.44
C LYS A 31 10.11 8.15 -3.09
N GLY A 32 10.89 8.55 -2.09
CA GLY A 32 10.79 8.01 -0.74
C GLY A 32 9.43 8.28 -0.07
N ASP A 33 8.79 9.42 -0.34
CA ASP A 33 7.42 9.67 0.11
C ASP A 33 6.42 8.66 -0.49
N ILE A 34 6.56 8.33 -1.77
CA ILE A 34 5.72 7.36 -2.47
C ILE A 34 5.98 5.94 -1.94
N ASP A 35 7.25 5.52 -1.92
CA ASP A 35 7.65 4.17 -1.53
C ASP A 35 7.40 3.90 -0.03
N SER A 36 7.38 4.93 0.82
CA SER A 36 6.96 4.80 2.23
C SER A 36 5.44 4.79 2.43
N GLY A 37 4.65 4.97 1.35
CA GLY A 37 3.19 5.06 1.37
C GLY A 37 2.64 6.37 1.95
N ARG A 38 3.47 7.41 2.09
CA ARG A 38 3.03 8.74 2.57
C ARG A 38 2.02 9.38 1.62
N THR A 39 2.06 9.06 0.34
CA THR A 39 1.12 9.56 -0.67
C THR A 39 -0.23 8.84 -0.62
N GLY A 40 -0.28 7.62 -0.05
CA GLY A 40 -1.51 6.85 0.17
C GLY A 40 -2.13 6.23 -1.08
N ASP A 41 -1.56 6.46 -2.26
CA ASP A 41 -1.95 5.84 -3.54
C ASP A 41 -1.26 4.48 -3.78
N LYS A 42 -0.17 4.21 -3.06
CA LYS A 42 0.62 2.98 -3.13
C LYS A 42 0.80 2.31 -1.78
N VAL A 43 0.99 1.00 -1.83
CA VAL A 43 1.41 0.19 -0.67
C VAL A 43 2.88 0.51 -0.37
N PRO A 44 3.29 0.67 0.91
CA PRO A 44 4.68 0.91 1.26
C PRO A 44 5.60 -0.23 0.81
N HIS A 45 6.44 0.02 -0.20
CA HIS A 45 7.37 -0.95 -0.75
C HIS A 45 8.42 -0.27 -1.64
N TYR A 46 9.67 -0.73 -1.59
CA TYR A 46 10.70 -0.33 -2.56
C TYR A 46 10.71 -1.28 -3.75
N ASP A 47 10.49 -0.77 -4.96
CA ASP A 47 10.66 -1.55 -6.19
C ASP A 47 12.06 -1.31 -6.79
N PRO A 48 12.99 -2.29 -6.71
CA PRO A 48 14.32 -2.18 -7.30
C PRO A 48 14.33 -2.30 -8.83
N GLY A 49 13.26 -2.83 -9.44
CA GLY A 49 13.10 -2.97 -10.88
C GLY A 49 12.50 -1.74 -11.55
N LEU A 50 11.97 -0.78 -10.77
CA LEU A 50 11.45 0.48 -11.27
C LEU A 50 12.58 1.48 -11.53
N SER A 51 12.52 2.21 -12.65
CA SER A 51 13.37 3.38 -12.86
C SER A 51 13.18 4.41 -11.75
N GLN A 52 14.25 5.16 -11.44
CA GLN A 52 14.19 6.22 -10.45
C GLN A 52 13.28 7.36 -10.94
N LEU A 53 12.64 8.06 -10.00
CA LEU A 53 11.72 9.14 -10.33
C LEU A 53 12.46 10.29 -11.04
N GLY A 54 11.97 10.70 -12.21
CA GLY A 54 12.56 11.80 -12.98
C GLY A 54 13.64 11.38 -13.98
N THR A 55 13.97 10.09 -14.12
CA THR A 55 14.96 9.62 -15.11
C THR A 55 14.65 10.11 -16.53
N ASP A 56 13.39 10.10 -16.94
CA ASP A 56 12.99 10.59 -18.27
C ASP A 56 13.15 12.11 -18.43
N ASP A 57 12.84 12.86 -17.38
CA ASP A 57 13.03 14.32 -17.35
C ASP A 57 14.53 14.69 -17.41
N GLU A 58 15.38 13.95 -16.71
CA GLU A 58 16.83 14.08 -16.79
C GLU A 58 17.35 13.72 -18.19
N ALA A 59 16.88 12.62 -18.78
CA ALA A 59 17.24 12.20 -20.13
C ALA A 59 16.78 13.22 -21.19
N ALA A 60 15.66 13.90 -20.96
CA ALA A 60 15.16 14.99 -21.79
C ALA A 60 15.85 16.34 -21.53
N GLY A 61 16.87 16.39 -20.66
CA GLY A 61 17.60 17.62 -20.30
C GLY A 61 16.76 18.62 -19.51
N ARG A 62 15.68 18.18 -18.86
CA ARG A 62 14.70 19.00 -18.15
C ARG A 62 14.45 18.50 -16.71
N PRO A 63 15.49 18.37 -15.86
CA PRO A 63 15.31 17.88 -14.50
C PRO A 63 14.32 18.75 -13.71
N PRO A 64 13.52 18.16 -12.81
CA PRO A 64 12.58 18.91 -11.98
C PRO A 64 13.32 19.83 -11.02
N SER A 65 12.79 21.03 -10.81
CA SER A 65 13.37 22.00 -9.88
C SER A 65 12.97 21.68 -8.43
N PRO A 66 13.77 22.08 -7.42
CA PRO A 66 13.43 21.86 -6.01
C PRO A 66 12.05 22.40 -5.63
N GLU A 67 11.61 23.51 -6.21
CA GLU A 67 10.31 24.12 -5.94
C GLU A 67 9.16 23.25 -6.46
N ARG A 68 9.33 22.65 -7.65
CA ARG A 68 8.36 21.69 -8.21
C ARG A 68 8.28 20.43 -7.35
N ILE A 69 9.42 19.94 -6.88
CA ILE A 69 9.47 18.79 -5.98
C ILE A 69 8.80 19.12 -4.64
N ALA A 70 9.07 20.30 -4.07
CA ALA A 70 8.43 20.76 -2.83
C ALA A 70 6.90 20.84 -2.98
N ALA A 71 6.42 21.41 -4.08
CA ALA A 71 5.00 21.51 -4.38
C ALA A 71 4.34 20.12 -4.51
N ALA A 72 5.00 19.17 -5.19
CA ALA A 72 4.55 17.78 -5.28
C ALA A 72 4.49 17.12 -3.89
N ARG A 73 5.57 17.18 -3.09
CA ARG A 73 5.59 16.61 -1.72
C ARG A 73 4.51 17.19 -0.80
N ALA A 74 4.12 18.44 -1.01
CA ALA A 74 3.07 19.11 -0.24
C ALA A 74 1.66 18.72 -0.70
N SER A 75 1.44 18.61 -2.01
CA SER A 75 0.12 18.36 -2.61
C SER A 75 -0.26 16.89 -2.69
N GLU A 76 0.72 15.99 -2.87
CA GLU A 76 0.50 14.54 -3.04
C GLU A 76 0.45 13.80 -1.71
N ALA A 77 0.75 14.46 -0.60
CA ALA A 77 0.66 13.85 0.72
C ALA A 77 -0.79 13.49 1.06
N ALA A 78 -1.08 12.21 1.22
CA ALA A 78 -2.41 11.78 1.67
C ALA A 78 -2.77 12.39 3.03
N ARG A 79 -4.06 12.73 3.18
CA ARG A 79 -4.62 13.09 4.48
C ARG A 79 -4.50 11.90 5.45
N PRO A 80 -4.32 12.13 6.77
CA PRO A 80 -4.18 11.05 7.74
C PRO A 80 -5.27 9.98 7.67
N GLY A 81 -6.53 10.37 7.43
CA GLY A 81 -7.64 9.44 7.28
C GLY A 81 -7.54 8.53 6.04
N VAL A 82 -7.01 9.04 4.93
CA VAL A 82 -6.78 8.26 3.71
C VAL A 82 -5.68 7.22 3.96
N ARG A 83 -4.56 7.63 4.57
CA ARG A 83 -3.48 6.70 4.95
C ARG A 83 -3.96 5.62 5.93
N ALA A 84 -4.72 6.01 6.95
CA ALA A 84 -5.25 5.08 7.94
C ALA A 84 -6.27 4.10 7.36
N SER A 85 -6.97 4.48 6.29
CA SER A 85 -7.91 3.61 5.58
C SER A 85 -7.24 2.59 4.67
N ALA A 86 -5.96 2.77 4.35
CA ALA A 86 -5.21 1.81 3.55
C ALA A 86 -5.03 0.51 4.36
N ASP A 87 -5.63 -0.58 3.87
CA ASP A 87 -5.49 -1.94 4.43
C ASP A 87 -4.89 -2.89 3.37
N PRO A 88 -3.63 -2.66 2.93
CA PRO A 88 -3.04 -3.42 1.84
C PRO A 88 -2.88 -4.91 2.11
N HIS A 89 -2.89 -5.31 3.39
CA HIS A 89 -2.73 -6.70 3.82
C HIS A 89 -4.03 -7.30 4.39
N GLY A 90 -5.18 -6.62 4.22
CA GLY A 90 -6.48 -7.13 4.67
C GLY A 90 -6.51 -7.51 6.16
N ARG A 91 -5.82 -6.74 7.01
CA ARG A 91 -5.58 -7.04 8.43
C ARG A 91 -6.85 -6.99 9.30
N ARG A 92 -8.03 -6.83 8.70
CA ARG A 92 -9.32 -6.99 9.37
C ARG A 92 -9.54 -8.47 9.70
N GLY A 93 -8.87 -8.94 10.75
CA GLY A 93 -8.92 -10.33 11.22
C GLY A 93 -10.31 -10.84 11.60
N TRP A 94 -11.30 -9.96 11.71
CA TRP A 94 -12.70 -10.33 11.94
C TRP A 94 -13.46 -10.70 10.66
N VAL A 95 -12.97 -10.32 9.47
CA VAL A 95 -13.69 -10.53 8.21
C VAL A 95 -13.77 -12.01 7.86
N MET A 96 -12.66 -12.75 7.97
CA MET A 96 -12.65 -14.20 7.71
C MET A 96 -13.56 -14.98 8.67
N PRO A 97 -13.50 -14.82 10.00
CA PRO A 97 -14.43 -15.53 10.88
C PRO A 97 -15.89 -15.10 10.65
N ALA A 98 -16.17 -13.83 10.36
CA ALA A 98 -17.53 -13.39 10.02
C ALA A 98 -18.04 -14.04 8.72
N PHE A 99 -17.20 -14.13 7.69
CA PHE A 99 -17.52 -14.80 6.43
C PHE A 99 -17.77 -16.31 6.63
N VAL A 100 -16.92 -16.99 7.40
CA VAL A 100 -17.11 -18.40 7.76
C VAL A 100 -18.41 -18.60 8.54
N ALA A 101 -18.70 -17.74 9.52
CA ALA A 101 -19.94 -17.80 10.30
C ALA A 101 -21.18 -17.59 9.41
N PHE A 102 -21.12 -16.66 8.46
CA PHE A 102 -22.18 -16.42 7.50
C PHE A 102 -22.44 -17.65 6.62
N ILE A 103 -21.39 -18.29 6.07
CA ILE A 103 -21.52 -19.52 5.28
C ILE A 103 -22.13 -20.65 6.12
N ALA A 104 -21.66 -20.85 7.35
CA ALA A 104 -22.17 -21.87 8.25
C ALA A 104 -23.65 -21.67 8.58
N ALA A 105 -24.06 -20.42 8.85
CA ALA A 105 -25.46 -20.07 9.10
C ALA A 105 -26.34 -20.33 7.86
N ALA A 106 -25.87 -19.96 6.66
CA ALA A 106 -26.59 -20.23 5.42
C ALA A 106 -26.77 -21.74 5.19
N ALA A 107 -25.71 -22.54 5.37
CA ALA A 107 -25.77 -23.99 5.23
C ALA A 107 -26.72 -24.64 6.25
N ALA A 108 -26.66 -24.21 7.52
CA ALA A 108 -27.57 -24.69 8.56
C ALA A 108 -29.03 -24.34 8.25
N THR A 109 -29.28 -23.14 7.72
CA THR A 109 -30.62 -22.70 7.31
C THR A 109 -31.15 -23.57 6.18
N ILE A 110 -30.35 -23.83 5.15
CA ILE A 110 -30.73 -24.70 4.02
C ILE A 110 -31.03 -26.12 4.54
N ALA A 111 -30.15 -26.69 5.38
CA ALA A 111 -30.36 -28.01 5.96
C ALA A 111 -31.64 -28.09 6.79
N LEU A 112 -31.95 -27.04 7.57
CA LEU A 112 -33.16 -26.96 8.37
C LEU A 112 -34.42 -26.91 7.50
N VAL A 113 -34.42 -26.11 6.43
CA VAL A 113 -35.54 -26.03 5.47
C VAL A 113 -35.78 -27.38 4.79
N LEU A 114 -34.71 -28.05 4.35
CA LEU A 114 -34.81 -29.37 3.74
C LEU A 114 -35.34 -30.42 4.74
N TRP A 115 -34.92 -30.34 6.00
CA TRP A 115 -35.39 -31.25 7.04
C TRP A 115 -36.86 -31.05 7.40
N LEU A 116 -37.34 -29.81 7.40
CA LEU A 116 -38.72 -29.44 7.70
C LEU A 116 -39.68 -29.56 6.51
N SER A 117 -39.17 -29.74 5.28
CA SER A 117 -40.01 -29.89 4.10
C SER A 117 -40.49 -31.34 3.99
N PRO A 118 -41.77 -31.64 4.26
CA PRO A 118 -42.29 -32.98 3.98
C PRO A 118 -42.21 -33.23 2.48
N ALA A 119 -41.70 -34.41 2.09
CA ALA A 119 -41.61 -34.85 0.71
C ALA A 119 -42.98 -34.91 0.02
#